data_AF-A0A955FRF4-F1
#
_entry.id   AF-A0A955FRF4-F1
#
_cell.length_a   1.000
_cell.length_b   1.000
_cell.length_c   1.000
_cell.angle_alpha   90.00
_cell.angle_beta   90.00
_cell.angle_gamma   90.00
#
_symmetry.space_group_name_H-M   'P 1'
#
loop_
_entity.id
_entity.type
_entity.pdbx_description
1 polymer ?
#
loop_
_entity_poly.entity_id
_entity_poly.type
_entity_poly.pdbx_seq_one_letter_code
_entity_poly.pdbx_strand_id
1 'polypeptide(L)' 'KVVADADKTEFVSNQITERQEKWLVKQVERLFVEAETVARPTQEQVDKLYVLVGSLKILGLDGAAQSFIPRLSKLKVS' A
#
# COMPACT_ATOMS: atom_id res chain seq x y z
N LYS A 1 -6.09 -33.86 -31.84
CA LYS A 1 -6.85 -33.69 -30.57
C LYS A 1 -6.23 -32.47 -29.88
N VAL A 2 -6.95 -31.36 -29.84
CA VAL A 2 -6.50 -30.15 -29.13
C VAL A 2 -6.60 -30.42 -27.62
N VAL A 3 -5.53 -30.18 -26.88
CA VAL A 3 -5.62 -29.89 -25.45
C VAL A 3 -4.70 -28.70 -25.17
N ALA A 4 -5.35 -27.54 -25.11
CA ALA A 4 -4.88 -26.44 -24.30
C ALA A 4 -5.03 -26.85 -22.84
N ASP A 5 -4.03 -26.59 -22.02
CA ASP A 5 -4.27 -25.96 -20.73
C ASP A 5 -3.00 -25.20 -20.37
N ALA A 6 -3.17 -23.89 -20.21
CA ALA A 6 -2.11 -22.98 -19.85
C ALA A 6 -1.55 -23.43 -18.51
N ASP A 7 -0.26 -23.76 -18.49
CA ASP A 7 0.50 -24.04 -17.28
C ASP A 7 0.35 -22.84 -16.36
N LYS A 8 -0.56 -23.01 -15.41
CA LYS A 8 -1.01 -22.03 -14.45
C LYS A 8 0.17 -21.84 -13.51
N THR A 9 1.07 -20.94 -13.87
CA THR A 9 2.21 -20.57 -13.04
C THR A 9 1.63 -20.13 -11.71
N GLU A 10 1.71 -21.02 -10.72
CA GLU A 10 1.23 -20.80 -9.37
C GLU A 10 1.92 -19.53 -8.89
N PHE A 11 1.15 -18.45 -8.77
CA PHE A 11 1.64 -17.17 -8.29
C PHE A 11 2.34 -17.43 -6.97
N VAL A 12 3.67 -17.31 -6.97
CA VAL A 12 4.53 -17.49 -5.81
C VAL A 12 3.91 -16.65 -4.70
N SER A 13 3.30 -17.34 -3.75
CA SER A 13 2.48 -16.74 -2.72
C SER A 13 3.40 -15.83 -1.92
N ASN A 14 3.27 -14.53 -2.14
CA ASN A 14 3.99 -13.47 -1.45
C ASN A 14 3.42 -13.40 -0.02
N GLN A 15 3.55 -14.49 0.74
CA GLN A 15 2.92 -14.66 2.05
C GLN A 15 3.65 -13.77 3.04
N ILE A 16 3.18 -12.53 3.11
CA ILE A 16 3.47 -11.61 4.20
C ILE A 16 2.96 -12.28 5.48
N THR A 17 3.87 -12.60 6.39
CA THR A 17 3.49 -13.06 7.72
C THR A 17 2.74 -11.94 8.45
N GLU A 18 1.86 -12.28 9.39
CA GLU A 18 1.16 -11.28 10.22
C GLU A 18 2.11 -10.27 10.88
N ARG A 19 3.33 -10.71 11.24
CA ARG A 19 4.36 -9.85 11.81
C ARG A 19 4.85 -8.82 10.79
N GLN A 20 5.10 -9.24 9.55
CA GLN A 20 5.53 -8.36 8.47
C GLN A 20 4.42 -7.39 8.07
N GLU A 21 3.17 -7.84 8.02
CA GLU A 21 2.01 -6.97 7.79
C GLU A 21 1.95 -5.88 8.87
N LYS A 22 1.92 -6.27 10.15
CA LYS A 22 1.87 -5.32 11.27
C LYS A 22 3.04 -4.33 11.25
N TRP A 23 4.24 -4.82 10.94
CA TRP A 23 5.41 -3.97 10.81
C TRP A 23 5.26 -2.96 9.66
N LEU A 24 4.82 -3.42 8.49
CA LEU A 24 4.65 -2.60 7.29
C LEU A 24 3.56 -1.54 7.50
N VAL A 25 2.40 -1.93 8.03
CA VAL A 25 1.30 -1.01 8.37
C VAL A 25 1.78 0.06 9.34
N LYS A 26 2.57 -0.32 10.36
CA LYS A 26 3.13 0.64 11.32
C LYS A 26 4.12 1.61 10.67
N GLN A 27 4.91 1.17 9.69
CA GLN A 27 5.80 2.07 8.95
C GLN A 27 5.01 3.05 8.09
N VAL A 28 3.98 2.58 7.38
CA VAL A 28 3.10 3.42 6.58
C VAL A 28 2.40 4.44 7.49
N GLU A 29 1.84 4.01 8.62
CA GLU A 29 1.23 4.87 9.63
C GLU A 29 2.17 5.99 10.08
N ARG A 30 3.42 5.65 10.43
CA ARG A 30 4.42 6.63 10.86
C ARG A 30 4.65 7.71 9.80
N LEU A 31 4.70 7.33 8.52
CA LEU A 31 4.90 8.27 7.41
C LEU A 31 3.67 9.14 7.16
N PHE A 32 2.46 8.61 7.34
CA PHE A 32 1.24 9.41 7.29
C PHE A 32 1.22 10.45 8.40
N VAL A 33 1.51 10.05 9.65
CA VAL A 33 1.57 10.98 10.79
C VAL A 33 2.60 12.07 10.52
N GLU A 34 3.77 11.73 10.01
CA GLU A 34 4.80 12.71 9.66
C GLU A 34 4.28 13.72 8.62
N ALA A 35 3.64 13.25 7.54
CA ALA A 35 3.06 14.12 6.52
C ALA A 35 1.89 14.97 7.05
N GLU A 36 1.06 14.43 7.95
CA GLU A 36 -0.07 15.13 8.57
C GLU A 36 0.37 16.19 9.59
N THR A 37 1.54 16.02 10.22
CA THR A 37 2.10 17.03 11.13
C THR A 37 2.69 18.24 10.41
N VAL A 38 3.00 18.11 9.12
CA VAL A 38 3.50 19.21 8.30
C VAL A 38 2.31 20.01 7.78
N ALA A 39 2.27 21.31 8.06
CA ALA A 39 1.16 22.20 7.67
C ALA A 39 0.85 22.20 6.16
N ARG A 40 1.88 21.95 5.33
CA ARG A 40 1.74 21.66 3.90
C ARG A 40 2.75 20.57 3.51
N PRO A 41 2.33 19.29 3.40
CA PRO A 41 3.21 18.26 2.86
C PRO A 41 3.59 18.63 1.41
N THR A 42 4.83 18.34 1.06
CA THR A 42 5.30 18.50 -0.32
C THR A 42 4.63 17.50 -1.24
N GLN A 43 4.55 17.82 -2.53
CA GLN A 43 4.02 16.91 -3.54
C GLN A 43 4.74 15.55 -3.51
N GLU A 44 6.07 15.56 -3.36
CA GLU A 44 6.88 14.33 -3.25
C GLU A 44 6.48 13.45 -2.04
N GLN A 45 6.19 14.07 -0.89
CA GLN A 45 5.70 13.32 0.28
C GLN A 45 4.34 12.69 0.02
N VAL A 46 3.43 13.41 -0.63
CA VAL A 46 2.11 12.90 -1.00
C VAL A 46 2.22 11.76 -2.01
N ASP A 47 3.04 11.90 -3.05
CA ASP A 47 3.30 10.85 -4.05
C ASP A 47 3.90 9.59 -3.42
N LYS A 48 4.85 9.76 -2.50
CA LYS A 48 5.43 8.64 -1.75
C LYS A 48 4.36 7.87 -0.97
N LEU A 49 3.42 8.57 -0.32
CA LEU A 49 2.31 7.93 0.38
C LEU A 49 1.37 7.19 -0.60
N TYR A 50 1.12 7.73 -1.80
CA TYR A 50 0.35 7.04 -2.84
C TYR A 50 1.02 5.72 -3.27
N VAL A 51 2.34 5.74 -3.50
CA VAL A 51 3.10 4.53 -3.86
C VAL A 51 3.04 3.49 -2.75
N LEU A 52 3.15 3.91 -1.48
CA LEU A 52 3.06 3.00 -0.34
C LEU A 52 1.69 2.36 -0.22
N VAL A 53 0.62 3.13 -0.34
CA VAL A 53 -0.75 2.61 -0.33
C VAL A 53 -1.01 1.69 -1.52
N GLY A 54 -0.47 2.00 -2.70
CA GLY A 54 -0.52 1.11 -3.87
C GLY A 54 0.24 -0.21 -3.63
N SER A 55 1.39 -0.13 -2.97
CA SER A 55 2.20 -1.30 -2.62
C SER A 55 1.47 -2.23 -1.65
N LEU A 56 0.72 -1.69 -0.68
CA LEU A 56 -0.12 -2.49 0.22
C LEU A 56 -1.13 -3.36 -0.56
N LYS A 57 -1.74 -2.82 -1.62
CA LYS A 57 -2.67 -3.58 -2.47
C LYS A 57 -1.97 -4.70 -3.25
N ILE A 58 -0.78 -4.44 -3.79
CA ILE A 58 0.02 -5.46 -4.50
C ILE A 58 0.41 -6.61 -3.57
N LEU A 59 0.64 -6.30 -2.28
CA LEU A 59 0.94 -7.28 -1.25
C LEU A 59 -0.30 -8.02 -0.69
N GLY A 60 -1.51 -7.72 -1.19
CA GLY A 60 -2.76 -8.30 -0.69
C GLY A 60 -3.23 -7.74 0.65
N LEU A 61 -2.68 -6.61 1.09
CA LEU A 61 -3.01 -5.92 2.34
C LEU A 61 -4.12 -4.88 2.11
N ASP A 62 -5.20 -5.29 1.45
CA ASP A 62 -6.28 -4.40 1.02
C ASP A 62 -6.97 -3.69 2.18
N GLY A 63 -7.17 -4.37 3.32
CA GLY A 63 -7.79 -3.78 4.50
C GLY A 63 -6.97 -2.59 5.04
N ALA A 64 -5.64 -2.75 5.09
CA ALA A 64 -4.75 -1.66 5.46
C ALA A 64 -4.79 -0.53 4.42
N ALA A 65 -4.70 -0.87 3.12
CA ALA A 65 -4.75 0.12 2.05
C ALA A 65 -6.04 0.97 2.10
N GLN A 66 -7.20 0.34 2.28
CA GLN A 66 -8.49 1.02 2.38
C GLN A 66 -8.55 2.02 3.55
N SER A 67 -7.89 1.71 4.67
CA SER A 67 -7.79 2.60 5.82
C SER A 67 -6.99 3.89 5.53
N PHE A 68 -6.00 3.81 4.64
CA PHE A 68 -5.10 4.94 4.31
C PHE A 68 -5.59 5.83 3.16
N ILE A 69 -6.41 5.31 2.24
CA ILE A 69 -7.01 6.08 1.13
C ILE A 69 -7.71 7.38 1.59
N PRO A 70 -8.58 7.39 2.62
CA PRO A 70 -9.23 8.64 3.03
C PRO A 70 -8.25 9.67 3.61
N ARG A 71 -7.12 9.24 4.15
CA ARG A 71 -6.05 10.14 4.64
C ARG A 71 -5.28 10.77 3.49
N LEU A 72 -4.99 10.01 2.43
CA LEU A 72 -4.40 10.57 1.20
C LEU A 72 -5.25 11.69 0.61
N SER A 73 -6.57 11.48 0.53
CA SER A 73 -7.49 12.49 0.01
C SER A 73 -7.48 13.80 0.81
N LYS A 74 -7.16 13.75 2.11
CA LYS A 74 -7.07 14.94 2.98
C LYS A 74 -5.73 15.67 2.86
N LEU A 75 -4.67 14.96 2.47
CA LEU A 75 -3.34 15.53 2.24
C LEU A 75 -3.19 16.15 0.85
N LYS A 76 -4.22 16.04 0.00
CA LYS A 76 -4.22 16.57 -1.35
C LYS A 76 -3.99 18.09 -1.31
N VAL A 77 -2.84 18.50 -1.84
CA VAL A 77 -2.44 19.90 -1.93
C VAL A 77 -3.44 20.61 -2.85
N SER A 78 -4.26 21.50 -2.29
CA SER A 78 -5.05 22.47 -3.06
C SER A 78 -4.21 23.69 -3.41
#